data_AF-A0A9E4G6G9-F1
#
_entry.id   AF-A0A9E4G6G9-F1
#
_cell.length_a   1.000
_cell.length_b   1.000
_cell.length_c   1.000
_cell.angle_alpha   90.00
_cell.angle_beta   90.00
_cell.angle_gamma   90.00
#
_symmetry.space_group_name_H-M   'P 1'
#
loop_
_entity.id
_entity.type
_entity.pdbx_description
1 polymer ?
#
loop_
_entity_poly.entity_id
_entity_poly.type
_entity_poly.pdbx_seq_one_letter_code
_entity_poly.pdbx_strand_id
1 'polypeptide(L)' 'MATTGIESWAVDLKDIGAIYPFQGTEGLFVLAAVVLWLGWHFVQIRAENDEYDGIISRHGDDASINKALEGD' A
#
# COMPACT_ATOMS: atom_id res chain seq x y z
N MET A 1 22.56 27.68 -18.34
CA MET A 1 21.21 28.29 -18.27
C MET A 1 20.29 27.28 -17.60
N ALA A 2 19.43 27.71 -16.69
CA ALA A 2 18.46 26.82 -16.07
C ALA A 2 17.44 26.36 -17.14
N THR A 3 17.16 25.06 -17.21
CA THR A 3 16.23 24.46 -18.19
C THR A 3 14.76 24.75 -17.89
N THR A 4 14.49 25.43 -16.78
CA THR A 4 13.16 25.76 -16.26
C THR A 4 12.61 27.08 -16.79
N GLY A 5 13.40 27.86 -17.55
CA GLY A 5 12.97 29.17 -18.07
C GLY A 5 12.87 30.29 -17.01
N ILE A 6 13.33 30.04 -15.77
CA ILE A 6 13.32 31.02 -14.69
C ILE A 6 14.68 31.73 -14.63
N GLU A 7 14.67 33.04 -14.88
CA GLU A 7 15.89 33.87 -14.91
C GLU A 7 16.16 34.65 -13.62
N SER A 8 15.18 34.75 -12.72
CA SER A 8 15.28 35.44 -11.43
C SER A 8 14.47 34.71 -10.36
N TRP A 9 14.89 34.82 -9.10
CA TRP A 9 14.16 34.31 -7.94
C TRP A 9 13.29 35.40 -7.27
N ALA A 10 13.42 36.65 -7.69
CA ALA A 10 12.55 37.75 -7.30
C ALA A 10 11.32 37.83 -8.23
N VAL A 11 10.61 36.72 -8.36
CA VAL A 11 9.43 36.57 -9.24
C VAL A 11 8.25 36.15 -8.37
N ASP A 12 7.07 36.66 -8.68
CA ASP A 12 5.85 36.26 -7.98
C ASP A 12 5.50 34.81 -8.35
N LEU A 13 5.38 33.94 -7.34
CA LEU A 13 5.12 32.51 -7.53
C LEU A 13 3.79 32.25 -8.25
N LYS A 14 2.85 33.20 -8.21
CA LYS A 14 1.57 33.08 -8.92
C LYS A 14 1.72 33.20 -10.44
N ASP A 15 2.78 33.86 -10.91
CA ASP A 15 3.04 34.11 -12.33
C ASP A 15 3.92 33.00 -12.94
N ILE A 16 4.43 32.10 -12.08
CA ILE A 16 5.15 30.90 -12.48
C ILE A 16 4.14 29.81 -12.78
N GLY A 17 4.10 29.35 -14.03
CA GLY A 17 3.29 28.22 -14.47
C GLY A 17 3.70 26.89 -13.81
N ALA A 18 3.25 25.77 -14.36
CA ALA A 18 3.58 24.46 -13.78
C ALA A 18 5.10 24.25 -13.64
N ILE A 19 5.58 24.06 -12.42
CA ILE A 19 7.01 23.93 -12.08
C ILE A 19 7.47 22.48 -12.24
N TYR A 20 6.53 21.53 -12.20
CA TYR A 20 6.78 20.11 -12.40
C TYR A 20 5.63 19.42 -13.16
N PRO A 21 5.89 18.26 -13.80
CA PRO A 21 4.86 17.51 -14.51
C PRO A 21 3.70 17.12 -13.60
N PHE A 22 2.48 17.16 -14.15
CA PHE A 22 1.25 16.74 -13.47
C PHE A 22 0.84 17.58 -12.25
N GLN A 23 1.37 18.80 -12.11
CA GLN A 23 0.92 19.76 -11.10
C GLN A 23 -0.60 19.96 -11.16
N GLY A 24 -1.27 19.86 -10.01
CA GLY A 24 -2.73 19.92 -9.90
C GLY A 24 -3.45 18.56 -9.94
N THR A 25 -2.74 17.47 -10.25
CA THR A 25 -3.31 16.11 -10.25
C THR A 25 -2.93 15.29 -9.02
N GLU A 26 -2.30 15.89 -8.03
CA GLU A 26 -1.80 15.23 -6.82
C GLU A 26 -2.92 14.50 -6.09
N GLY A 27 -4.09 15.15 -5.95
CA GLY A 27 -5.25 14.54 -5.31
C GLY A 27 -5.76 13.29 -6.03
N LEU A 28 -5.68 13.27 -7.36
CA LEU A 28 -6.05 12.09 -8.15
C LEU A 28 -5.06 10.94 -7.92
N PHE A 29 -3.77 11.23 -7.92
CA PHE A 29 -2.74 10.21 -7.66
C PHE A 29 -2.79 9.69 -6.23
N VAL A 30 -3.05 10.55 -5.24
CA VAL A 30 -3.25 10.13 -3.85
C VAL A 30 -4.46 9.21 -3.75
N LEU A 31 -5.58 9.57 -4.37
CA LEU A 31 -6.78 8.72 -4.39
C LEU A 31 -6.49 7.36 -5.04
N ALA A 32 -5.81 7.35 -6.20
CA ALA A 32 -5.44 6.12 -6.88
C ALA A 32 -4.54 5.24 -6.01
N ALA A 33 -3.52 5.84 -5.35
CA ALA A 33 -2.63 5.12 -4.46
C ALA A 33 -3.38 4.50 -3.27
N VAL A 34 -4.31 5.25 -2.66
CA VAL A 34 -5.13 4.74 -1.55
C VAL A 34 -6.03 3.59 -2.00
N VAL A 35 -6.68 3.69 -3.15
CA VAL A 35 -7.55 2.62 -3.68
C VAL A 35 -6.73 1.36 -3.95
N LEU A 36 -5.56 1.49 -4.59
CA LEU A 36 -4.69 0.35 -4.85
C LEU A 36 -4.15 -0.27 -3.54
N TRP A 37 -3.78 0.57 -2.57
CA TRP A 37 -3.30 0.12 -1.27
C TRP A 37 -4.35 -0.67 -0.49
N LEU A 38 -5.59 -0.15 -0.42
CA LEU A 38 -6.70 -0.86 0.22
C LEU A 38 -7.05 -2.14 -0.54
N GLY A 39 -7.13 -2.08 -1.87
CA GLY A 39 -7.38 -3.24 -2.71
C GLY A 39 -6.36 -4.36 -2.49
N TRP A 40 -5.08 -4.01 -2.36
CA TRP A 40 -4.02 -4.95 -2.03
C TRP A 40 -4.22 -5.61 -0.66
N HIS A 41 -4.57 -4.84 0.39
CA HIS A 41 -4.84 -5.39 1.72
C HIS A 41 -5.98 -6.40 1.70
N PHE A 42 -7.05 -6.16 0.95
CA PHE A 42 -8.14 -7.14 0.81
C PHE A 42 -7.68 -8.46 0.20
N VAL A 43 -6.81 -8.41 -0.81
CA VAL A 43 -6.25 -9.61 -1.45
C VAL A 43 -5.31 -10.34 -0.49
N GLN A 44 -4.45 -9.61 0.23
CA GLN A 44 -3.54 -10.19 1.23
C GLN A 44 -4.30 -10.91 2.33
N ILE A 45 -5.29 -10.26 2.95
CA ILE A 45 -6.09 -10.85 4.03
C ILE A 45 -6.77 -12.13 3.55
N ARG A 46 -7.31 -12.16 2.33
CA ARG A 46 -7.92 -13.37 1.78
C ARG A 46 -6.87 -14.48 1.63
N ALA A 47 -5.73 -14.18 1.01
CA ALA A 47 -4.68 -15.16 0.76
C ALA A 47 -4.14 -15.74 2.07
N GLU A 48 -3.91 -14.90 3.08
CA GLU A 48 -3.46 -15.31 4.40
C GLU A 48 -4.50 -16.20 5.09
N ASN A 49 -5.78 -15.84 5.06
CA ASN A 49 -6.85 -16.67 5.64
C ASN A 49 -6.91 -18.06 4.99
N ASP A 50 -6.84 -18.14 3.66
CA ASP A 50 -6.86 -19.42 2.94
C ASP A 50 -5.65 -20.30 3.32
N GLU A 51 -4.48 -19.68 3.55
CA GLU A 51 -3.27 -20.38 4.02
C GLU A 51 -3.44 -20.88 5.47
N TYR A 52 -3.92 -20.04 6.38
CA TYR A 52 -4.15 -20.41 7.78
C TYR A 52 -5.16 -21.56 7.91
N ASP A 53 -6.26 -21.54 7.16
CA ASP A 53 -7.23 -22.64 7.14
C ASP A 53 -6.59 -23.94 6.66
N GLY A 54 -5.70 -23.86 5.65
CA GLY A 54 -4.91 -24.99 5.18
C GLY A 54 -3.98 -25.56 6.26
N ILE A 55 -3.31 -24.69 7.02
CA ILE A 55 -2.43 -25.09 8.14
C ILE A 55 -3.25 -25.73 9.27
N ILE A 56 -4.37 -25.12 9.66
CA ILE A 56 -5.26 -25.65 10.70
C ILE A 56 -5.77 -27.03 10.31
N SER A 57 -6.22 -27.22 9.06
CA SER A 57 -6.70 -28.53 8.60
C SER A 57 -5.65 -29.64 8.61
N ARG A 58 -4.36 -29.29 8.48
CA ARG A 58 -3.24 -30.25 8.43
C ARG A 58 -2.60 -30.53 9.79
N HIS A 59 -2.60 -29.54 10.67
CA HIS A 59 -1.84 -29.58 11.93
C HIS A 59 -2.72 -29.43 13.18
N GLY A 60 -3.93 -28.88 13.04
CA GLY A 60 -4.91 -28.70 14.11
C GLY A 60 -5.91 -29.84 14.21
N ASP A 61 -5.45 -31.09 14.09
CA ASP A 61 -6.26 -32.24 14.49
C ASP A 61 -6.41 -32.22 16.01
N ASP A 62 -7.63 -32.25 16.54
CA ASP A 62 -7.87 -32.20 17.99
C ASP A 62 -7.08 -33.30 18.72
N ALA A 63 -6.81 -34.43 18.06
CA ALA A 63 -5.99 -35.50 18.60
C ALA A 63 -4.49 -35.15 18.67
N SER A 64 -3.94 -34.34 17.75
CA SER A 64 -2.54 -33.88 17.81
C SER A 64 -2.35 -32.81 18.89
N ILE A 65 -3.32 -31.91 19.03
CA ILE A 65 -3.33 -30.86 20.06
C ILE A 65 -3.55 -31.47 21.45
N ASN A 66 -4.54 -32.36 21.63
CA ASN A 66 -4.76 -33.04 22.90
C ASN A 66 -3.57 -33.90 23.32
N LYS A 67 -2.92 -34.59 22.37
CA LYS A 67 -1.70 -35.36 22.66
C LYS A 67 -0.52 -34.48 23.09
N ALA A 68 -0.42 -33.25 22.56
CA ALA A 68 0.59 -32.29 22.98
C ALA A 68 0.28 -31.68 24.37
N LEU A 69 -1.00 -31.57 24.74
CA LEU A 69 -1.46 -31.07 26.04
C LEU A 69 -1.46 -32.12 27.15
N GLU A 70 -1.68 -33.39 26.83
CA GLU A 70 -1.69 -34.53 27.77
C GLU A 70 -0.28 -35.10 28.06
N GLY A 71 0.75 -34.62 27.34
CA GLY A 71 2.13 -35.10 27.43
C GLY A 71 3.04 -34.34 28.42
N ASP A 72 2.48 -33.40 29.19
CA ASP A 72 3.12 -32.65 30.29
C ASP A 72 2.41 -33.00 31.62
#